data_AF-A0A5N9HHS1-F1
#
_entry.id   AF-A0A5N9HHS1-F1
#
_cell.length_a   1.000
_cell.length_b   1.000
_cell.length_c   1.000
_cell.angle_alpha   90.00
_cell.angle_beta   90.00
_cell.angle_gamma   90.00
#
_symmetry.space_group_name_H-M   'P 1'
#
loop_
_entity.id
_entity.type
_entity.pdbx_description
1 polymer ?
#
loop_
_entity_poly.entity_id
_entity_poly.type
_entity_poly.pdbx_seq_one_letter_code
_entity_poly.pdbx_strand_id
1 'polypeptide(L)'
;MENIKIHESFESVSDTWKSISSQIPKHSIFQTIEWQKTWFSIFGENNILNILEISNNDEVIGIAPFLLSKENKLTLIGSKDVYDYQDFLVVPNYEQEFFNEIGVYFQSVNCASLEINSIPENSATLSFMSKLAESYQWNFEQYSEDV
;
A
#
# COMPACT_ATOMS: atom_id res chain seq x y z
N MET A 1 8.09 2.07 15.85
CA MET A 1 7.28 1.12 15.07
C MET A 1 8.13 -0.12 14.95
N GLU A 2 7.84 -1.15 15.75
CA GLU A 2 8.68 -2.35 15.85
C GLU A 2 8.50 -3.27 14.62
N ASN A 3 7.31 -3.23 14.02
CA ASN A 3 6.87 -4.13 12.95
C ASN A 3 7.00 -3.54 11.53
N ILE A 4 7.43 -2.28 11.39
CA ILE A 4 7.49 -1.58 10.10
C ILE A 4 8.92 -1.16 9.82
N LYS A 5 9.43 -1.62 8.68
CA LYS A 5 10.68 -1.13 8.08
C LYS A 5 10.34 -0.32 6.83
N ILE A 6 10.81 0.93 6.79
CA ILE A 6 10.56 1.82 5.66
C ILE A 6 11.78 1.80 4.72
N HIS A 7 11.50 1.63 3.43
CA HIS A 7 12.46 1.65 2.35
C HIS A 7 12.18 2.84 1.43
N GLU A 8 13.24 3.57 1.07
CA GLU A 8 13.16 4.73 0.18
C GLU A 8 13.61 4.40 -1.27
N SER A 9 13.86 3.12 -1.55
CA SER A 9 14.27 2.63 -2.86
C SER A 9 13.67 1.24 -3.13
N PHE A 10 13.45 0.92 -4.40
CA PHE A 10 13.00 -0.42 -4.79
C PHE A 10 14.11 -1.46 -4.63
N GLU A 11 15.37 -1.06 -4.75
CA GLU A 11 16.54 -1.92 -4.62
C GLU A 11 16.64 -2.52 -3.22
N SER A 12 16.37 -1.74 -2.17
CA SER A 12 16.51 -2.18 -0.78
C SER A 12 15.45 -3.21 -0.34
N VAL A 13 14.35 -3.34 -1.08
CA VAL A 13 13.22 -4.23 -0.78
C VAL A 13 13.00 -5.29 -1.86
N SER A 14 13.84 -5.35 -2.90
CA SER A 14 13.56 -6.14 -4.11
C SER A 14 13.37 -7.63 -3.85
N ASP A 15 14.27 -8.22 -3.06
CA ASP A 15 14.24 -9.65 -2.75
C ASP A 15 13.02 -9.99 -1.86
N THR A 16 12.76 -9.16 -0.84
CA THR A 16 11.57 -9.29 0.02
C THR A 16 10.29 -9.19 -0.80
N TRP A 17 10.20 -8.22 -1.71
CA TRP A 17 9.03 -8.02 -2.55
C TRP A 17 8.72 -9.21 -3.43
N LYS A 18 9.75 -9.77 -4.09
CA LYS A 18 9.61 -10.97 -4.92
C LYS A 18 9.20 -12.19 -4.09
N SER A 19 9.79 -12.34 -2.90
CA SER A 19 9.42 -13.40 -1.95
C SER A 19 7.95 -13.31 -1.55
N ILE A 20 7.47 -12.14 -1.12
CA ILE A 20 6.07 -11.94 -0.72
C ILE A 20 5.12 -12.11 -1.90
N SER A 21 5.44 -11.55 -3.07
CA SER A 21 4.61 -11.70 -4.28
C SER A 21 4.38 -13.17 -4.63
N SER A 22 5.39 -14.03 -4.46
CA SER A 22 5.29 -15.47 -4.74
C SER A 22 4.32 -16.22 -3.83
N GLN A 23 4.01 -15.66 -2.66
CA GLN A 23 3.07 -16.23 -1.69
C GLN A 23 1.62 -15.80 -1.95
N ILE A 24 1.41 -14.81 -2.84
CA ILE A 24 0.09 -14.25 -3.14
C ILE A 24 -0.45 -14.90 -4.43
N PRO A 25 -1.51 -15.74 -4.36
CA PRO A 25 -1.95 -16.56 -5.48
C PRO A 25 -2.44 -15.80 -6.72
N LYS A 26 -2.83 -14.53 -6.56
CA LYS A 26 -3.45 -13.71 -7.62
C LYS A 26 -2.99 -12.25 -7.55
N HIS A 27 -1.68 -12.01 -7.41
CA HIS A 27 -1.17 -10.65 -7.53
C HIS A 27 -1.21 -10.19 -8.99
N SER A 28 -1.60 -8.94 -9.21
CA SER A 28 -1.62 -8.31 -10.52
C SER A 28 -0.21 -7.94 -10.97
N ILE A 29 0.00 -7.79 -12.29
CA ILE A 29 1.26 -7.22 -12.83
C ILE A 29 1.54 -5.84 -12.23
N PHE A 30 0.48 -5.09 -11.90
CA PHE A 30 0.54 -3.78 -11.28
C PHE A 30 1.10 -3.79 -9.85
N GLN A 31 1.17 -4.96 -9.22
CA GLN A 31 1.76 -5.16 -7.89
C GLN A 31 3.20 -5.69 -7.98
N THR A 32 3.73 -5.96 -9.18
CA THR A 32 5.12 -6.39 -9.36
C THR A 32 6.07 -5.23 -9.13
N ILE A 33 7.25 -5.54 -8.57
CA ILE A 33 8.25 -4.51 -8.29
C ILE A 33 8.77 -3.85 -9.58
N GLU A 34 8.89 -4.62 -10.67
CA GLU A 34 9.32 -4.12 -11.97
C GLU A 34 8.37 -3.04 -12.51
N TRP A 35 7.06 -3.29 -12.40
CA TRP A 35 6.05 -2.32 -12.85
C TRP A 35 6.04 -1.09 -11.95
N GLN A 36 5.99 -1.29 -10.64
CA GLN A 36 5.97 -0.22 -9.64
C GLN A 36 7.18 0.72 -9.75
N LYS A 37 8.37 0.13 -9.92
CA LYS A 37 9.61 0.87 -10.15
C LYS A 37 9.59 1.66 -11.44
N THR A 38 9.13 1.04 -12.53
CA THR A 38 9.06 1.70 -13.84
C THR A 38 8.11 2.89 -13.80
N TRP A 39 6.92 2.71 -13.23
CA TRP A 39 5.93 3.77 -13.09
C TRP A 39 6.48 4.94 -12.26
N PHE A 40 7.05 4.64 -11.08
CA PHE A 40 7.64 5.66 -10.22
C PHE A 40 8.79 6.43 -10.91
N SER A 41 9.62 5.76 -11.71
CA SER A 41 10.71 6.42 -12.43
C SER A 41 10.26 7.46 -13.46
N ILE A 42 9.02 7.34 -13.96
CA ILE A 42 8.46 8.23 -14.99
C ILE A 42 7.55 9.29 -14.38
N PHE A 43 6.73 8.92 -13.40
CA PHE A 43 5.65 9.76 -12.87
C PHE A 43 5.78 10.11 -11.39
N GLY A 44 6.72 9.47 -10.68
CA GLY A 44 6.94 9.69 -9.25
C GLY A 44 7.67 10.99 -8.91
N GLU A 45 8.10 11.76 -9.91
CA GLU A 45 8.80 13.03 -9.70
C GLU A 45 7.96 13.95 -8.79
N ASN A 46 8.59 14.52 -7.76
CA ASN A 46 7.99 15.34 -6.70
C ASN A 46 7.30 14.61 -5.55
N ASN A 47 7.26 13.28 -5.53
CA ASN A 47 6.77 12.50 -4.40
C ASN A 47 7.92 11.85 -3.63
N ILE A 48 7.71 11.65 -2.33
CA ILE A 48 8.62 10.87 -1.48
C ILE A 48 8.14 9.42 -1.49
N LEU A 49 9.03 8.51 -1.89
CA LEU A 49 8.76 7.08 -1.92
C LEU A 49 8.97 6.48 -0.54
N ASN A 50 7.92 5.88 0.01
CA ASN A 50 7.96 5.12 1.26
C ASN A 50 7.39 3.73 1.02
N ILE A 51 8.24 2.72 0.90
CA ILE A 51 7.82 1.32 0.80
C ILE A 51 7.91 0.70 2.17
N LEU A 52 6.77 0.31 2.72
CA LEU A 52 6.68 -0.32 4.03
C LEU A 52 6.82 -1.82 3.84
N GLU A 53 7.81 -2.40 4.51
CA GLU A 53 7.92 -3.83 4.77
C GLU A 53 7.34 -4.06 6.17
N ILE A 54 6.24 -4.82 6.23
CA ILE A 54 5.48 -5.05 7.46
C ILE A 54 5.69 -6.49 7.93
N SER A 55 6.06 -6.64 9.20
CA SER A 55 6.36 -7.93 9.82
C SER A 55 5.43 -8.25 11.00
N ASN A 56 5.21 -9.53 11.24
CA ASN A 56 4.55 -10.07 12.42
C ASN A 56 5.47 -11.13 13.04
N ASN A 57 5.98 -10.90 14.25
CA ASN A 57 6.93 -11.80 14.94
C ASN A 57 8.11 -12.25 14.03
N ASP A 58 8.83 -11.28 13.45
CA ASP A 58 9.96 -11.46 12.54
C ASP A 58 9.65 -12.05 11.14
N GLU A 59 8.40 -12.44 10.87
CA GLU A 59 7.96 -12.86 9.54
C GLU A 59 7.40 -11.66 8.76
N VAL A 60 7.92 -11.39 7.55
CA VAL A 60 7.34 -10.36 6.67
C VAL A 60 5.99 -10.86 6.15
N ILE A 61 4.93 -10.10 6.44
CA ILE A 61 3.54 -10.45 6.10
C ILE A 61 2.96 -9.57 4.99
N GLY A 62 3.65 -8.51 4.60
CA GLY A 62 3.21 -7.71 3.47
C GLY A 62 4.08 -6.51 3.15
N ILE A 63 3.74 -5.88 2.03
CA ILE A 63 4.38 -4.67 1.53
C ILE A 63 3.32 -3.64 1.11
N ALA A 64 3.51 -2.40 1.54
CA ALA A 64 2.73 -1.25 1.11
C ALA A 64 3.61 -0.18 0.46
N PRO A 65 3.52 0.01 -0.87
CA PRO A 65 4.25 1.07 -1.56
C PRO A 65 3.46 2.38 -1.54
N PHE A 66 3.89 3.33 -0.72
CA PHE A 66 3.29 4.65 -0.63
C PHE A 66 4.12 5.75 -1.29
N LEU A 67 3.42 6.75 -1.80
CA LEU A 67 3.94 8.04 -2.22
C LEU A 67 3.37 9.13 -1.32
N LEU A 68 4.24 9.92 -0.70
CA LEU A 68 3.87 11.15 -0.01
C LEU A 68 4.07 12.34 -0.93
N SER A 69 2.97 13.00 -1.28
CA SER A 69 2.98 14.19 -2.13
C SER A 69 3.31 15.46 -1.35
N LYS A 70 3.68 16.53 -2.07
CA LYS A 70 3.88 17.88 -1.50
C LYS A 70 2.63 18.46 -0.82
N GLU A 71 1.45 17.99 -1.20
CA GLU A 71 0.17 18.37 -0.59
C GLU A 71 -0.14 17.59 0.69
N ASN A 72 0.84 16.84 1.22
CA ASN A 72 0.72 16.04 2.42
C ASN A 72 -0.35 14.94 2.29
N LYS A 73 -0.46 14.33 1.10
CA LYS A 73 -1.35 13.18 0.84
C LYS A 73 -0.52 11.93 0.63
N LEU A 74 -0.92 10.84 1.28
CA LEU A 74 -0.41 9.49 1.00
C LEU A 74 -1.25 8.84 -0.09
N THR A 75 -0.58 8.23 -1.06
CA THR A 75 -1.22 7.48 -2.15
C THR A 75 -0.48 6.18 -2.39
N LEU A 76 -1.14 5.18 -2.97
CA LEU A 76 -0.42 4.07 -3.58
C LEU A 76 0.31 4.53 -4.84
N ILE A 77 1.38 3.83 -5.20
CA ILE A 77 2.04 4.07 -6.48
C ILE A 77 1.11 3.66 -7.63
N GLY A 78 0.85 4.61 -8.55
CA GLY A 78 -0.05 4.47 -9.68
C GLY A 78 -0.86 5.75 -9.90
N SER A 79 -1.74 5.75 -10.90
CA SER A 79 -2.73 6.82 -11.12
C SER A 79 -4.06 6.26 -11.56
N LYS A 80 -5.16 6.94 -11.21
CA LYS A 80 -6.52 6.54 -11.59
C LYS A 80 -6.73 6.42 -13.11
N ASP A 81 -6.01 7.22 -13.90
CA ASP A 81 -6.26 7.33 -15.35
C ASP A 81 -5.69 6.18 -16.20
N VAL A 82 -4.81 5.34 -15.64
CA VAL A 82 -4.06 4.31 -16.41
C VAL A 82 -4.01 2.96 -15.71
N TYR A 83 -4.44 2.88 -14.45
CA TYR A 83 -4.00 1.85 -13.51
C TYR A 83 -5.20 1.15 -12.89
N ASP A 84 -5.55 -0.02 -13.42
CA ASP A 84 -6.57 -0.90 -12.83
C ASP A 84 -5.92 -1.78 -11.76
N TYR A 85 -6.62 -2.10 -10.66
CA TYR A 85 -6.16 -3.05 -9.62
C TYR A 85 -4.91 -2.61 -8.82
N GLN A 86 -4.89 -1.37 -8.31
CA GLN A 86 -3.91 -1.02 -7.27
C GLN A 86 -4.29 -1.77 -5.99
N ASP A 87 -3.33 -2.42 -5.34
CA ASP A 87 -3.58 -3.02 -4.04
C ASP A 87 -2.25 -3.29 -3.31
N PHE A 88 -2.36 -3.54 -2.01
CA PHE A 88 -1.25 -3.95 -1.17
C PHE A 88 -0.81 -5.39 -1.49
N LEU A 89 0.46 -5.70 -1.21
CA LEU A 89 0.91 -7.08 -1.18
C LEU A 89 0.73 -7.61 0.22
N VAL A 90 -0.31 -8.41 0.45
CA VAL A 90 -0.62 -8.97 1.78
C VAL A 90 -0.63 -10.49 1.68
N VAL A 91 0.14 -11.14 2.56
CA VAL A 91 0.13 -12.61 2.66
C VAL A 91 -1.24 -13.05 3.21
N PRO A 92 -1.90 -14.05 2.61
CA PRO A 92 -3.23 -14.48 3.03
C PRO A 92 -3.29 -14.87 4.52
N ASN A 93 -4.38 -14.47 5.18
CA ASN A 93 -4.64 -14.66 6.62
C ASN A 93 -3.85 -13.74 7.57
N TYR A 94 -3.08 -12.78 7.05
CA TYR A 94 -2.41 -11.74 7.85
C TYR A 94 -2.99 -10.34 7.61
N GLU A 95 -4.18 -10.23 7.01
CA GLU A 95 -4.77 -8.96 6.64
C GLU A 95 -5.01 -8.06 7.87
N GLN A 96 -5.50 -8.62 8.97
CA GLN A 96 -5.77 -7.85 10.18
C GLN A 96 -4.50 -7.23 10.77
N GLU A 97 -3.44 -8.02 10.90
CA GLU A 97 -2.14 -7.58 11.39
C GLU A 97 -1.53 -6.53 10.46
N PHE A 98 -1.57 -6.78 9.14
CA PHE A 98 -1.08 -5.85 8.14
C PHE A 98 -1.78 -4.48 8.21
N PHE A 99 -3.12 -4.48 8.20
CA PHE A 99 -3.90 -3.24 8.21
C PHE A 99 -3.78 -2.47 9.53
N ASN A 100 -3.62 -3.15 10.67
CA ASN A 100 -3.31 -2.48 11.93
C ASN A 100 -2.03 -1.63 11.82
N GLU A 101 -0.98 -2.18 11.22
CA GLU A 101 0.29 -1.48 11.01
C GLU A 101 0.16 -0.33 10.00
N ILE A 102 -0.67 -0.48 8.95
CA ILE A 102 -1.01 0.64 8.05
C ILE A 102 -1.64 1.80 8.83
N GLY A 103 -2.55 1.50 9.76
CA GLY A 103 -3.17 2.51 10.62
C GLY A 103 -2.17 3.25 11.50
N VAL A 104 -1.25 2.50 12.15
CA VAL A 104 -0.17 3.07 12.95
C VAL A 104 0.73 3.96 12.09
N TYR A 105 1.08 3.53 10.87
CA TYR A 105 1.85 4.32 9.93
C TYR A 105 1.16 5.62 9.54
N PHE A 106 -0.11 5.56 9.15
CA PHE A 106 -0.88 6.73 8.77
C PHE A 106 -0.95 7.77 9.89
N GLN A 107 -1.12 7.34 11.14
CA GLN A 107 -1.03 8.27 12.30
C GLN A 107 0.36 8.88 12.47
N SER A 108 1.42 8.10 12.24
CA SER A 108 2.79 8.54 12.49
C SER A 108 3.29 9.58 11.48
N VAL A 109 2.87 9.49 10.23
CA VAL A 109 3.33 10.38 9.14
C VAL A 109 2.63 11.74 9.17
N ASN A 110 1.55 11.88 9.96
CA ASN A 110 0.77 13.11 10.13
C ASN A 110 0.38 13.76 8.79
N CYS A 111 -0.02 12.93 7.83
CA CYS A 111 -0.51 13.39 6.54
C CYS A 111 -1.99 13.81 6.60
N ALA A 112 -2.42 14.62 5.65
CA ALA A 112 -3.79 15.15 5.59
C ALA A 112 -4.82 14.09 5.17
N SER A 113 -4.44 13.18 4.26
CA SER A 113 -5.33 12.12 3.77
C SER A 113 -4.53 10.93 3.21
N LEU A 114 -5.17 9.77 3.20
CA LEU A 114 -4.76 8.58 2.47
C LEU A 114 -5.77 8.34 1.36
N GLU A 115 -5.31 8.34 0.11
CA GLU A 115 -6.13 8.10 -1.06
C GLU A 115 -5.62 6.87 -1.80
N ILE A 116 -6.47 5.87 -1.94
CA ILE A 116 -6.17 4.64 -2.67
C ILE A 116 -7.26 4.46 -3.73
N ASN A 117 -6.85 4.24 -4.97
CA ASN A 117 -7.73 4.22 -6.14
C ASN A 117 -7.69 2.85 -6.81
N SER A 118 -8.68 2.53 -7.64
CA SER A 118 -8.68 1.31 -8.47
C SER A 118 -8.47 0.01 -7.69
N ILE A 119 -8.96 -0.07 -6.44
CA ILE A 119 -8.89 -1.28 -5.61
C ILE A 119 -9.84 -2.34 -6.18
N PRO A 120 -9.41 -3.62 -6.34
CA PRO A 120 -10.31 -4.69 -6.79
C PRO A 120 -11.56 -4.81 -5.89
N GLU A 121 -12.75 -4.98 -6.47
CA GLU A 121 -14.03 -5.05 -5.73
C GLU A 121 -14.05 -6.15 -4.65
N ASN A 122 -13.34 -7.26 -4.90
CA ASN A 122 -13.23 -8.39 -3.98
C ASN A 122 -12.00 -8.32 -3.06
N SER A 123 -11.26 -7.20 -3.06
CA SER A 123 -10.10 -7.03 -2.20
C SER A 123 -10.52 -6.88 -0.73
N ALA A 124 -9.77 -7.54 0.15
CA ALA A 124 -9.90 -7.36 1.60
C ALA A 124 -9.67 -5.90 2.01
N THR A 125 -8.86 -5.16 1.26
CA THR A 125 -8.50 -3.76 1.48
C THR A 125 -9.73 -2.87 1.72
N LEU A 126 -10.79 -3.02 0.92
CA LEU A 126 -12.01 -2.22 1.08
C LEU A 126 -12.61 -2.38 2.48
N SER A 127 -12.74 -3.63 2.95
CA SER A 127 -13.32 -3.93 4.25
C SER A 127 -12.43 -3.52 5.43
N PHE A 128 -11.12 -3.68 5.30
CA PHE A 128 -10.18 -3.34 6.38
C PHE A 128 -9.97 -1.83 6.50
N MET A 129 -9.90 -1.10 5.38
CA MET A 129 -9.79 0.36 5.40
C MET A 129 -11.02 1.01 6.06
N SER A 130 -12.22 0.51 5.78
CA SER A 130 -13.45 0.97 6.47
C SER A 130 -13.36 0.74 7.98
N LYS A 131 -12.94 -0.45 8.41
CA LYS A 131 -12.77 -0.79 9.84
C LYS A 131 -11.71 0.06 10.53
N LEU A 132 -10.60 0.34 9.85
CA LEU A 132 -9.55 1.24 10.36
C LEU A 132 -10.08 2.66 10.54
N ALA A 133 -10.82 3.17 9.56
CA ALA A 133 -11.38 4.50 9.68
C ALA A 133 -12.37 4.60 10.86
N GLU A 134 -13.18 3.57 11.08
CA GLU A 134 -14.06 3.50 12.27
C GLU A 134 -13.27 3.47 13.58
N SER A 135 -12.21 2.64 13.68
CA SER A 135 -11.44 2.48 14.91
C SER A 135 -10.67 3.75 15.30
N TYR A 136 -10.17 4.47 14.31
CA TYR A 136 -9.45 5.73 14.50
C TYR A 136 -10.33 6.98 14.39
N GLN A 137 -11.64 6.82 14.15
CA GLN A 137 -12.60 7.91 13.95
C GLN A 137 -12.19 8.86 12.81
N TRP A 138 -11.66 8.32 11.72
CA TRP A 138 -11.34 9.09 10.51
C TRP A 138 -12.58 9.28 9.65
N ASN A 139 -12.58 10.38 8.89
CA ASN A 139 -13.52 10.54 7.80
C ASN A 139 -13.17 9.53 6.69
N PHE A 140 -14.16 8.79 6.20
CA PHE A 140 -13.99 7.76 5.18
C PHE A 140 -15.02 7.95 4.07
N GLU A 141 -14.53 7.94 2.83
CA GLU A 141 -15.33 8.04 1.63
C GLU A 141 -14.91 6.92 0.68
N GLN A 142 -15.90 6.22 0.11
CA GLN A 142 -15.68 5.17 -0.88
C GLN A 142 -16.62 5.41 -2.05
N TYR A 143 -16.08 5.32 -3.26
CA TYR A 143 -16.82 5.48 -4.51
C TYR A 143 -16.57 4.26 -5.39
N SER A 144 -17.63 3.74 -6.01
CA SER A 144 -17.48 2.79 -7.12
C SER A 144 -17.14 3.55 -8.39
N GLU A 145 -16.20 3.04 -9.16
CA GLU A 145 -15.91 3.56 -10.50
C GLU A 145 -16.86 2.90 -11.50
N ASP A 146 -17.59 3.71 -12.27
CA ASP A 146 -18.46 3.21 -13.34
C ASP A 146 -17.60 2.64 -14.47
N VAL A 147 -17.80 1.36 -14.81
CA VAL A 147 -17.08 0.62 -15.86
C VAL A 147 -17.67 0.90 -17.25
#